data_AF-A0A537CAQ7-F1
#
_entry.id   AF-A0A537CAQ7-F1
#
_cell.length_a   1.000
_cell.length_b   1.000
_cell.length_c   1.000
_cell.angle_alpha   90.00
_cell.angle_beta   90.00
_cell.angle_gamma   90.00
#
_symmetry.space_group_name_H-M   'P 1'
#
loop_
_entity.id
_entity.type
_entity.pdbx_description
1 polymer ?
#
loop_
_entity_poly.entity_id
_entity_poly.type
_entity_poly.pdbx_seq_one_letter_code
_entity_poly.pdbx_strand_id
1 'polypeptide(L)'
;MARIGKLVVVGVGLIGGSFALALKEAGAVIGAKTVVSDAGSTKEGVVALARRELKGALSRFVPGHPIAGTEKSGAEAAFAALYRGRRVVLTPLKENEPGAIALVRTAWESCGASVSEMRAREHDAVLAAVSHLPHVLAYALVDQVARHKNAKQLFSFAAGGFRDFTRIAASHPEMWRDICLANKKALLAELERYGGGLERVRKMLERGDARALAALFSGARAARERWLTDDNRDGE
;
A
#
# COMPACT_ATOMS: atom_id res chain seq x y z
N MET A 1 2.87 1.47 29.84
CA MET A 1 2.93 2.18 28.54
C MET A 1 3.82 3.40 28.68
N ALA A 2 4.78 3.60 27.77
CA ALA A 2 5.58 4.81 27.74
C ALA A 2 4.67 6.01 27.39
N ARG A 3 4.85 7.14 28.08
CA ARG A 3 4.07 8.36 27.83
C ARG A 3 4.56 9.02 26.53
N ILE A 4 3.76 8.98 25.48
CA ILE A 4 4.04 9.69 24.22
C ILE A 4 3.93 11.20 24.49
N GLY A 5 5.03 11.94 24.34
CA GLY A 5 5.07 13.38 24.60
C GLY A 5 4.28 14.20 23.59
N LYS A 6 4.78 14.33 22.35
CA LYS A 6 4.10 15.01 21.24
C LYS A 6 4.48 14.33 19.93
N LEU A 7 3.48 13.81 19.21
CA LEU A 7 3.63 13.19 17.90
C LEU A 7 2.62 13.84 16.95
N VAL A 8 3.07 14.26 15.77
CA VAL A 8 2.18 14.76 14.71
C VAL A 8 2.20 13.76 13.56
N VAL A 9 1.07 13.10 13.33
CA VAL A 9 0.84 12.23 12.16
C VAL A 9 0.04 13.02 11.14
N VAL A 10 0.61 13.19 9.96
CA VAL A 10 -0.01 13.96 8.87
C VAL A 10 -0.55 12.95 7.84
N GLY A 11 -1.85 12.69 7.89
CA GLY A 11 -2.58 12.05 6.79
C GLY A 11 -3.37 13.14 6.07
N VAL A 12 -2.93 13.58 4.89
CA VAL A 12 -3.54 14.75 4.24
C VAL A 12 -3.86 14.51 2.78
N GLY A 13 -5.14 14.73 2.44
CA GLY A 13 -5.55 15.20 1.13
C GLY A 13 -5.32 16.71 0.98
N LEU A 14 -5.82 17.31 -0.11
CA LEU A 14 -5.55 18.69 -0.51
C LEU A 14 -5.69 19.74 0.63
N ILE A 15 -6.78 19.67 1.41
CA ILE A 15 -7.11 20.65 2.46
C ILE A 15 -6.09 20.64 3.60
N GLY A 16 -5.69 19.44 4.06
CA GLY A 16 -4.69 19.32 5.12
C GLY A 16 -3.28 19.70 4.66
N GLY A 17 -2.96 19.46 3.38
CA GLY A 17 -1.72 19.91 2.76
C GLY A 17 -1.63 21.43 2.67
N SER A 18 -2.72 22.09 2.23
CA SER A 18 -2.80 23.56 2.17
C SER A 18 -2.74 24.22 3.54
N PHE A 19 -3.39 23.66 4.56
CA PHE A 19 -3.33 24.18 5.92
C PHE A 19 -1.93 24.03 6.54
N ALA A 20 -1.28 22.88 6.34
CA ALA A 20 0.10 22.68 6.80
C ALA A 20 1.08 23.64 6.11
N LEU A 21 0.89 23.90 4.80
CA LEU A 21 1.68 24.87 4.06
C LEU A 21 1.47 26.30 4.57
N ALA A 22 0.22 26.71 4.80
CA ALA A 22 -0.10 28.02 5.37
C ALA A 22 0.49 28.23 6.77
N LEU A 23 0.45 27.21 7.63
CA LEU A 23 1.10 27.27 8.96
C LEU A 23 2.62 27.36 8.86
N LYS A 24 3.25 26.67 7.88
CA LYS A 24 4.69 26.76 7.60
C LYS A 24 5.07 28.16 7.11
N GLU A 25 4.33 28.73 6.17
CA GLU A 25 4.54 30.10 5.68
C GLU A 25 4.37 31.14 6.78
N ALA A 26 3.40 30.93 7.68
CA ALA A 26 3.18 31.78 8.85
C ALA A 26 4.22 31.60 9.98
N GLY A 27 5.19 30.68 9.84
CA GLY A 27 6.16 30.38 10.90
C GLY A 27 5.54 29.78 12.18
N ALA A 28 4.31 29.28 12.10
CA ALA A 28 3.49 28.86 13.25
C ALA A 28 3.61 27.36 13.60
N VAL A 29 4.48 26.63 12.89
CA VAL A 29 4.86 25.22 13.12
C VAL A 29 6.35 25.12 12.80
N ILE A 30 7.26 24.48 13.54
CA ILE A 30 7.28 23.18 14.22
C ILE A 30 8.13 23.40 15.49
N GLY A 31 7.66 23.01 16.68
CA GLY A 31 8.50 23.10 17.89
C GLY A 31 9.80 22.31 17.68
N ALA A 32 10.95 22.82 18.13
CA ALA A 32 12.28 22.29 17.80
C ALA A 32 12.48 20.77 18.02
N LYS A 33 11.61 20.13 18.83
CA LYS A 33 11.65 18.70 19.17
C LYS A 33 10.51 17.86 18.56
N THR A 34 9.73 18.40 17.63
CA THR A 34 8.55 17.69 17.09
C THR A 34 8.96 16.59 16.13
N VAL A 35 8.40 15.39 16.32
CA VAL A 35 8.51 14.25 15.39
C VAL A 35 7.29 14.24 14.48
N VAL A 36 7.54 14.03 13.18
CA VAL A 36 6.54 14.00 12.11
C VAL A 36 6.54 12.62 11.47
N SER A 37 5.35 12.08 11.19
CA SER A 37 5.18 10.83 10.45
C SER A 37 4.01 10.95 9.46
N ASP A 38 3.92 9.99 8.53
CA ASP A 38 2.82 9.87 7.57
C ASP A 38 2.19 8.47 7.62
N ALA A 39 1.14 8.27 6.82
CA ALA A 39 0.46 6.98 6.65
C ALA A 39 0.22 6.64 5.17
N GLY A 40 0.94 7.28 4.24
CA GLY A 40 0.70 7.15 2.80
C GLY A 40 1.06 5.77 2.24
N SER A 41 0.43 5.37 1.14
CA SER A 41 0.66 4.03 0.54
C SER A 41 1.93 3.91 -0.29
N THR A 42 2.66 5.01 -0.53
CA THR A 42 3.91 5.07 -1.29
C THR A 42 4.95 5.91 -0.54
N LYS A 43 6.23 5.57 -0.62
CA LYS A 43 7.27 6.10 0.27
C LYS A 43 8.36 6.91 -0.43
N GLU A 44 8.77 6.58 -1.66
CA GLU A 44 9.83 7.35 -2.34
C GLU A 44 9.43 8.82 -2.54
N GLY A 45 8.19 9.07 -2.98
CA GLY A 45 7.68 10.42 -3.22
C GLY A 45 7.61 11.29 -1.95
N VAL A 46 7.08 10.76 -0.84
CA VAL A 46 6.99 11.51 0.43
C VAL A 46 8.37 11.75 1.03
N VAL A 47 9.31 10.80 0.89
CA VAL A 47 10.70 10.99 1.34
C VAL A 47 11.39 12.07 0.53
N ALA A 48 11.23 12.09 -0.79
CA ALA A 48 11.80 13.13 -1.65
C ALA A 48 11.24 14.51 -1.31
N LEU A 49 9.93 14.60 -1.09
CA LEU A 49 9.26 15.82 -0.64
C LEU A 49 9.81 16.29 0.72
N ALA A 50 9.87 15.39 1.69
CA ALA A 50 10.35 15.71 3.04
C ALA A 50 11.80 16.21 3.04
N ARG A 51 12.68 15.59 2.24
CA ARG A 51 14.08 16.03 2.08
C ARG A 51 14.17 17.46 1.56
N ARG A 52 13.34 17.82 0.58
CA ARG A 52 13.30 19.17 0.02
C ARG A 52 12.74 20.19 1.00
N GLU A 53 11.67 19.82 1.71
CA GLU A 53 10.84 20.77 2.46
C GLU A 53 11.22 20.94 3.93
N LEU A 54 11.68 19.87 4.60
CA LEU A 54 11.92 19.86 6.04
C LEU A 54 13.35 20.27 6.43
N LYS A 55 14.31 20.15 5.51
CA LYS A 55 15.71 20.61 5.70
C LYS A 55 16.27 20.18 7.07
N GLY A 56 16.58 21.13 7.97
CA GLY A 56 17.13 20.86 9.32
C GLY A 56 16.20 20.11 10.28
N ALA A 57 14.94 19.88 9.90
CA ALA A 57 14.00 19.06 10.66
C ALA A 57 13.83 17.63 10.10
N LEU A 58 14.54 17.28 9.01
CA LEU A 58 14.42 15.97 8.34
C LEU A 58 14.73 14.80 9.29
N SER A 59 15.66 14.99 10.23
CA SER A 59 16.04 13.96 11.22
C SER A 59 14.87 13.49 12.08
N ARG A 60 13.79 14.28 12.16
CA ARG A 60 12.59 13.97 12.94
C ARG A 60 11.38 13.59 12.09
N PHE A 61 11.56 13.40 10.78
CA PHE A 61 10.52 12.86 9.91
C PHE A 61 10.72 11.35 9.71
N VAL A 62 9.82 10.54 10.26
CA VAL A 62 9.87 9.08 10.15
C VAL A 62 8.68 8.62 9.32
N PRO A 63 8.86 8.30 8.03
CA PRO A 63 7.77 7.87 7.17
C PRO A 63 7.23 6.50 7.60
N GLY A 64 5.91 6.31 7.45
CA GLY A 64 5.20 5.11 7.87
C GLY A 64 4.07 4.74 6.92
N HIS A 65 3.76 3.45 6.81
CA HIS A 65 2.61 2.96 6.06
C HIS A 65 1.94 1.83 6.85
N PRO A 66 0.76 2.08 7.45
CA PRO A 66 -0.06 0.99 7.97
C PRO A 66 -0.60 0.17 6.80
N ILE A 67 -0.26 -1.11 6.73
CA ILE A 67 -0.84 -2.08 5.78
C ILE A 67 -2.20 -2.52 6.34
N ALA A 68 -3.09 -1.55 6.44
CA ALA A 68 -4.43 -1.69 6.99
C ALA A 68 -5.36 -0.77 6.19
N GLY A 69 -6.48 -1.31 5.75
CA GLY A 69 -7.46 -0.57 4.98
C GLY A 69 -8.74 -1.36 4.83
N THR A 70 -9.83 -0.64 4.61
CA THR A 70 -11.12 -1.21 4.22
C THR A 70 -11.52 -0.59 2.90
N GLU A 71 -12.47 -1.19 2.20
CA GLU A 71 -13.09 -0.58 1.02
C GLU A 71 -13.90 0.70 1.35
N LYS A 72 -14.12 1.01 2.64
CA LYS A 72 -14.79 2.22 3.10
C LYS A 72 -13.79 3.37 3.27
N SER A 73 -14.24 4.58 2.94
CA SER A 73 -13.47 5.83 3.01
C SER A 73 -14.23 6.87 3.84
N GLY A 74 -13.55 7.95 4.24
CA GLY A 74 -14.13 9.03 5.06
C GLY A 74 -13.84 8.88 6.56
N ALA A 75 -13.94 9.99 7.30
CA ALA A 75 -13.67 10.02 8.73
C ALA A 75 -14.70 9.21 9.53
N GLU A 76 -15.92 9.11 9.02
CA GLU A 76 -17.04 8.36 9.56
C GLU A 76 -16.79 6.84 9.54
N ALA A 77 -15.90 6.37 8.66
CA ALA A 77 -15.50 4.96 8.57
C ALA A 77 -14.35 4.61 9.53
N ALA A 78 -13.81 5.57 10.29
CA ALA A 78 -12.70 5.33 11.20
C ALA A 78 -13.14 4.54 12.45
N PHE A 79 -12.31 3.59 12.88
CA PHE A 79 -12.52 2.84 14.12
C PHE A 79 -11.19 2.49 14.79
N ALA A 80 -11.15 2.51 16.12
CA ALA A 80 -9.91 2.40 16.89
C ALA A 80 -9.17 1.05 16.74
N ALA A 81 -9.89 -0.01 16.36
CA ALA A 81 -9.31 -1.35 16.21
C ALA A 81 -8.66 -1.61 14.84
N LEU A 82 -8.68 -0.65 13.91
CA LEU A 82 -8.26 -0.82 12.51
C LEU A 82 -6.85 -1.44 12.37
N TYR A 83 -5.94 -1.08 13.27
CA TYR A 83 -4.52 -1.45 13.19
C TYR A 83 -4.14 -2.68 14.04
N ARG A 84 -5.06 -3.23 14.84
CA ARG A 84 -4.76 -4.38 15.71
C ARG A 84 -4.39 -5.60 14.88
N GLY A 85 -3.23 -6.19 15.16
CA GLY A 85 -2.68 -7.32 14.42
C GLY A 85 -2.29 -6.99 12.97
N ARG A 86 -2.28 -5.70 12.58
CA ARG A 86 -1.89 -5.28 11.24
C ARG A 86 -0.43 -4.87 11.21
N ARG A 87 0.21 -5.09 10.06
CA ARG A 87 1.59 -4.67 9.83
C ARG A 87 1.64 -3.18 9.55
N VAL A 88 2.56 -2.48 10.19
CA VAL A 88 2.97 -1.13 9.82
C VAL A 88 4.41 -1.18 9.37
N VAL A 89 4.69 -0.60 8.22
CA VAL A 89 6.05 -0.49 7.69
C VAL A 89 6.56 0.92 7.95
N LEU A 90 7.61 1.07 8.74
CA LEU A 90 8.38 2.30 8.79
C LEU A 90 9.46 2.28 7.72
N THR A 91 9.78 3.45 7.16
CA THR A 91 10.92 3.58 6.24
C THR A 91 11.91 4.61 6.77
N PRO A 92 12.70 4.28 7.81
CA PRO A 92 13.65 5.20 8.39
C PRO A 92 14.65 5.73 7.37
N LEU A 93 14.99 7.01 7.53
CA LEU A 93 16.00 7.73 6.78
C LEU A 93 17.35 7.62 7.50
N LYS A 94 18.45 7.76 6.76
CA LYS A 94 19.80 7.80 7.37
C LYS A 94 19.97 8.96 8.34
N GLU A 95 19.24 10.04 8.08
CA GLU A 95 19.22 11.27 8.84
C GLU A 95 18.42 11.13 10.15
N ASN A 96 17.63 10.07 10.32
CA ASN A 96 16.71 9.99 11.45
C ASN A 96 17.41 9.83 12.80
N GLU A 97 16.94 10.61 13.78
CA GLU A 97 17.29 10.42 15.17
C GLU A 97 16.69 9.09 15.68
N PRO A 98 17.47 8.22 16.35
CA PRO A 98 16.96 6.95 16.88
C PRO A 98 15.72 7.12 17.78
N GLY A 99 15.68 8.20 18.57
CA GLY A 99 14.54 8.53 19.42
C GLY A 99 13.26 8.86 18.64
N ALA A 100 13.37 9.45 17.44
CA ALA A 100 12.22 9.72 16.59
C ALA A 100 11.62 8.42 16.03
N ILE A 101 12.49 7.50 15.58
CA ILE A 101 12.06 6.17 15.10
C ILE A 101 11.37 5.40 16.23
N ALA A 102 11.99 5.36 17.40
CA ALA A 102 11.45 4.67 18.57
C ALA A 102 10.08 5.24 19.00
N LEU A 103 9.89 6.56 18.93
CA LEU A 103 8.62 7.20 19.25
C LEU A 103 7.50 6.78 18.28
N VAL A 104 7.76 6.82 16.97
CA VAL A 104 6.77 6.45 15.95
C VAL A 104 6.45 4.96 16.01
N ARG A 105 7.46 4.11 16.21
CA ARG A 105 7.29 2.67 16.46
C ARG A 105 6.39 2.42 17.66
N THR A 106 6.71 3.02 18.81
CA THR A 106 5.92 2.87 20.05
C THR A 106 4.48 3.31 19.85
N ALA A 107 4.24 4.38 19.07
CA ALA A 107 2.90 4.85 18.77
C ALA A 107 2.07 3.81 18.01
N TRP A 108 2.64 3.20 16.96
CA TRP A 108 1.96 2.14 16.19
C TRP A 108 1.76 0.86 17.00
N GLU A 109 2.77 0.42 17.76
CA GLU A 109 2.67 -0.76 18.62
C GLU A 109 1.63 -0.57 19.73
N SER A 110 1.48 0.66 20.24
CA SER A 110 0.42 1.01 21.21
C SER A 110 -1.00 0.91 20.61
N CYS A 111 -1.14 0.97 19.29
CA CYS A 111 -2.39 0.70 18.57
C CYS A 111 -2.61 -0.80 18.31
N GLY A 112 -1.69 -1.67 18.75
CA GLY A 112 -1.72 -3.12 18.51
C GLY A 112 -1.18 -3.54 17.15
N ALA A 113 -0.44 -2.67 16.45
CA ALA A 113 0.19 -3.00 15.18
C ALA A 113 1.54 -3.72 15.39
N SER A 114 1.93 -4.55 14.42
CA SER A 114 3.29 -5.10 14.33
C SER A 114 4.13 -4.22 13.41
N VAL A 115 5.27 -3.70 13.89
CA VAL A 115 6.07 -2.72 13.15
C VAL A 115 7.32 -3.35 12.55
N SER A 116 7.43 -3.31 11.22
CA SER A 116 8.63 -3.69 10.47
C SER A 116 9.30 -2.48 9.83
N GLU A 117 10.57 -2.60 9.46
CA GLU A 117 11.32 -1.55 8.77
C GLU A 117 11.83 -2.02 7.42
N MET A 118 11.84 -1.13 6.42
CA MET A 118 12.50 -1.35 5.14
C MET A 118 12.88 -0.01 4.48
N ARG A 119 13.65 -0.05 3.39
CA ARG A 119 13.98 1.18 2.66
C ARG A 119 12.76 1.64 1.85
N ALA A 120 12.61 2.96 1.64
CA ALA A 120 11.48 3.51 0.87
C ALA A 120 11.32 2.91 -0.54
N ARG A 121 12.44 2.70 -1.25
CA ARG A 121 12.45 2.03 -2.57
C ARG A 121 12.01 0.57 -2.50
N GLU A 122 12.41 -0.14 -1.45
CA GLU A 122 12.05 -1.54 -1.25
C GLU A 122 10.57 -1.67 -0.92
N HIS A 123 10.06 -0.79 -0.05
CA HIS A 123 8.64 -0.65 0.21
C HIS A 123 7.84 -0.47 -1.08
N ASP A 124 8.19 0.52 -1.90
CA ASP A 124 7.44 0.81 -3.11
C ASP A 124 7.51 -0.34 -4.12
N ALA A 125 8.64 -1.04 -4.22
CA ALA A 125 8.75 -2.23 -5.06
C ALA A 125 7.88 -3.40 -4.56
N VAL A 126 7.91 -3.69 -3.25
CA VAL A 126 7.10 -4.76 -2.65
C VAL A 126 5.62 -4.47 -2.83
N LEU A 127 5.18 -3.26 -2.47
CA LEU A 127 3.76 -2.88 -2.55
C LEU A 127 3.27 -2.76 -4.00
N ALA A 128 4.15 -2.43 -4.97
CA ALA A 128 3.80 -2.53 -6.38
C ALA A 128 3.37 -3.96 -6.75
N ALA A 129 4.12 -4.97 -6.32
CA ALA A 129 3.85 -6.36 -6.67
C ALA A 129 2.66 -6.96 -5.92
N VAL A 130 2.56 -6.74 -4.60
CA VAL A 130 1.56 -7.43 -3.74
C VAL A 130 0.31 -6.61 -3.44
N SER A 131 0.25 -5.34 -3.83
CA SER A 131 -0.91 -4.46 -3.58
C SER A 131 -1.35 -3.70 -4.82
N HIS A 132 -0.47 -2.90 -5.44
CA HIS A 132 -0.87 -1.98 -6.51
C HIS A 132 -1.21 -2.70 -7.81
N LEU A 133 -0.38 -3.65 -8.24
CA LEU A 133 -0.65 -4.47 -9.42
C LEU A 133 -2.00 -5.22 -9.27
N PRO A 134 -2.28 -5.96 -8.18
CA PRO A 134 -3.58 -6.57 -7.96
C PRO A 134 -4.77 -5.62 -8.13
N HIS A 135 -4.70 -4.39 -7.58
CA HIS A 135 -5.77 -3.40 -7.74
C HIS A 135 -5.94 -2.97 -9.20
N VAL A 136 -4.85 -2.67 -9.90
CA VAL A 136 -4.90 -2.29 -11.33
C VAL A 136 -5.50 -3.40 -12.17
N LEU A 137 -5.12 -4.65 -11.93
CA LEU A 137 -5.66 -5.82 -12.64
C LEU A 137 -7.16 -6.01 -12.35
N ALA A 138 -7.60 -5.81 -11.11
CA ALA A 138 -9.01 -5.86 -10.75
C ALA A 138 -9.82 -4.77 -11.48
N TYR A 139 -9.35 -3.51 -11.48
CA TYR A 139 -9.99 -2.43 -12.23
C TYR A 139 -10.05 -2.72 -13.73
N ALA A 140 -8.93 -3.13 -14.33
CA ALA A 140 -8.84 -3.42 -15.75
C ALA A 140 -9.78 -4.56 -16.16
N LEU A 141 -9.89 -5.61 -15.35
CA LEU A 141 -10.79 -6.73 -15.61
C LEU A 141 -12.26 -6.31 -15.56
N VAL A 142 -12.66 -5.52 -14.55
CA VAL A 142 -14.04 -5.02 -14.44
C VAL A 142 -14.38 -4.09 -15.61
N ASP A 143 -13.49 -3.15 -15.94
CA ASP A 143 -13.67 -2.22 -17.08
C ASP A 143 -13.80 -2.99 -18.40
N GLN A 144 -12.97 -4.02 -18.63
CA GLN A 144 -13.04 -4.88 -19.81
C GLN A 144 -14.41 -5.56 -19.94
N VAL A 145 -14.93 -6.15 -18.86
CA VAL A 145 -16.25 -6.82 -18.86
C VAL A 145 -17.37 -5.82 -19.09
N ALA A 146 -17.30 -4.64 -18.45
CA ALA A 146 -18.30 -3.58 -18.57
C ALA A 146 -18.42 -3.03 -20.01
N ARG A 147 -17.33 -3.03 -20.78
CA ARG A 147 -17.31 -2.59 -22.19
C ARG A 147 -17.86 -3.62 -23.18
N HIS A 148 -18.14 -4.84 -22.74
CA HIS A 148 -18.63 -5.89 -23.64
C HIS A 148 -20.10 -5.67 -24.03
N LYS A 149 -20.46 -5.99 -25.28
CA LYS A 149 -21.85 -5.80 -25.78
C LYS A 149 -22.90 -6.54 -24.94
N ASN A 150 -22.55 -7.70 -24.36
CA ASN A 150 -23.40 -8.49 -23.48
C ASN A 150 -22.99 -8.38 -21.99
N ALA A 151 -22.44 -7.24 -21.55
CA ALA A 151 -21.98 -7.04 -20.17
C ALA A 151 -23.00 -7.47 -19.10
N LYS A 152 -24.29 -7.17 -19.29
CA LYS A 152 -25.37 -7.61 -18.37
C LYS A 152 -25.39 -9.12 -18.16
N GLN A 153 -25.22 -9.88 -19.24
CA GLN A 153 -25.16 -11.34 -19.20
C GLN A 153 -23.86 -11.79 -18.52
N LEU A 154 -22.72 -11.21 -18.87
CA LEU A 154 -21.44 -11.55 -18.24
C LEU A 154 -21.48 -11.35 -16.72
N PHE A 155 -22.02 -10.21 -16.27
CA PHE A 155 -22.19 -9.93 -14.84
C PHE A 155 -23.24 -10.85 -14.18
N SER A 156 -24.28 -11.31 -14.87
CA SER A 156 -25.25 -12.26 -14.29
C SER A 156 -24.64 -13.65 -14.06
N PHE A 157 -23.59 -14.02 -14.79
CA PHE A 157 -22.82 -15.26 -14.58
C PHE A 157 -21.60 -15.07 -13.68
N ALA A 158 -21.30 -13.85 -13.23
CA ALA A 158 -20.18 -13.59 -12.35
C ALA A 158 -20.40 -14.22 -10.97
N ALA A 159 -19.70 -15.33 -10.71
CA ALA A 159 -19.78 -16.08 -9.46
C ALA A 159 -18.70 -15.66 -8.45
N GLY A 160 -18.54 -16.44 -7.37
CA GLY A 160 -17.64 -16.14 -6.25
C GLY A 160 -16.22 -15.76 -6.66
N GLY A 161 -15.60 -16.50 -7.59
CA GLY A 161 -14.23 -16.20 -8.04
C GLY A 161 -14.07 -14.81 -8.66
N PHE A 162 -15.03 -14.38 -9.49
CA PHE A 162 -15.01 -13.02 -10.06
C PHE A 162 -15.25 -11.98 -8.96
N ARG A 163 -16.24 -12.22 -8.08
CA ARG A 163 -16.57 -11.32 -6.96
C ARG A 163 -15.37 -11.09 -6.05
N ASP A 164 -14.66 -12.14 -5.67
CA ASP A 164 -13.52 -12.05 -4.74
C ASP A 164 -12.31 -11.38 -5.39
N PHE A 165 -12.00 -11.75 -6.63
CA PHE A 165 -10.88 -11.16 -7.39
C PHE A 165 -11.10 -9.66 -7.64
N THR A 166 -12.34 -9.25 -7.89
CA THR A 166 -12.69 -7.87 -8.24
C THR A 166 -13.15 -7.03 -7.06
N ARG A 167 -13.28 -7.60 -5.85
CA ARG A 167 -13.72 -6.88 -4.64
C ARG A 167 -12.96 -5.56 -4.43
N ILE A 168 -11.66 -5.57 -4.67
CA ILE A 168 -10.77 -4.41 -4.48
C ILE A 168 -10.93 -3.30 -5.54
N ALA A 169 -11.60 -3.59 -6.67
CA ALA A 169 -11.98 -2.57 -7.65
C ALA A 169 -13.12 -1.65 -7.15
N ALA A 170 -13.72 -1.95 -5.99
CA ALA A 170 -14.66 -1.04 -5.31
C ALA A 170 -13.97 0.09 -4.52
N SER A 171 -12.63 0.10 -4.48
CA SER A 171 -11.87 1.11 -3.75
C SER A 171 -11.99 2.52 -4.37
N HIS A 172 -11.61 3.56 -3.61
CA HIS A 172 -11.75 4.95 -4.09
C HIS A 172 -10.85 5.24 -5.31
N PRO A 173 -11.42 5.69 -6.45
CA PRO A 173 -10.67 5.81 -7.71
C PRO A 173 -9.58 6.89 -7.67
N GLU A 174 -9.83 8.02 -7.01
CA GLU A 174 -8.85 9.12 -6.93
C GLU A 174 -7.62 8.72 -6.11
N MET A 175 -7.82 7.97 -5.03
CA MET A 175 -6.73 7.48 -4.19
C MET A 175 -5.86 6.50 -4.99
N TRP A 176 -6.49 5.56 -5.70
CA TRP A 176 -5.76 4.58 -6.50
C TRP A 176 -5.08 5.19 -7.74
N ARG A 177 -5.67 6.23 -8.35
CA ARG A 177 -4.99 7.05 -9.36
C ARG A 177 -3.69 7.62 -8.79
N ASP A 178 -3.75 8.26 -7.63
CA ASP A 178 -2.60 8.93 -7.02
C ASP A 178 -1.53 7.92 -6.60
N ILE A 179 -1.92 6.76 -6.04
CA ILE A 179 -1.01 5.65 -5.72
C ILE A 179 -0.29 5.16 -6.99
N CYS A 180 -1.04 4.92 -8.08
CA CYS A 180 -0.47 4.43 -9.33
C CYS A 180 0.52 5.43 -9.93
N LEU A 181 0.21 6.72 -9.89
CA LEU A 181 1.10 7.76 -10.41
C LEU A 181 2.32 7.97 -9.52
N ALA A 182 2.14 7.96 -8.19
CA ALA A 182 3.23 8.11 -7.22
C ALA A 182 4.23 6.95 -7.29
N ASN A 183 3.76 5.72 -7.56
CA ASN A 183 4.61 4.53 -7.69
C ASN A 183 4.71 4.01 -9.15
N LYS A 184 4.60 4.92 -10.13
CA LYS A 184 4.55 4.59 -11.56
C LYS A 184 5.69 3.68 -12.01
N LYS A 185 6.92 3.96 -11.58
CA LYS A 185 8.11 3.22 -12.04
C LYS A 185 8.08 1.75 -11.62
N ALA A 186 7.80 1.46 -10.34
CA ALA A 186 7.74 0.08 -9.88
C ALA A 186 6.50 -0.63 -10.44
N LEU A 187 5.35 0.06 -10.50
CA LEU A 187 4.12 -0.50 -11.06
C LEU A 187 4.25 -0.86 -12.55
N LEU A 188 4.91 -0.04 -13.37
CA LEU A 188 5.16 -0.37 -14.77
C LEU A 188 6.03 -1.62 -14.92
N ALA A 189 7.06 -1.77 -14.09
CA ALA A 189 7.88 -2.98 -14.11
C ALA A 189 7.05 -4.23 -13.76
N GLU A 190 6.15 -4.14 -12.78
CA GLU A 190 5.27 -5.24 -12.41
C GLU A 190 4.20 -5.55 -13.48
N LEU A 191 3.66 -4.53 -14.15
CA LEU A 191 2.77 -4.70 -15.30
C LEU A 191 3.47 -5.43 -16.46
N GLU A 192 4.73 -5.08 -16.76
CA GLU A 192 5.53 -5.75 -17.79
C GLU A 192 5.78 -7.22 -17.43
N ARG A 193 6.20 -7.51 -16.18
CA ARG A 193 6.38 -8.89 -15.70
C ARG A 193 5.10 -9.70 -15.80
N TYR A 194 3.98 -9.12 -15.39
CA TYR A 194 2.67 -9.77 -15.43
C TYR A 194 2.21 -10.02 -16.87
N GLY A 195 2.37 -9.03 -17.76
CA GLY A 195 2.09 -9.17 -19.19
C GLY A 195 2.90 -10.29 -19.84
N GLY A 196 4.20 -10.39 -19.51
CA GLY A 196 5.02 -11.53 -19.94
C GLY A 196 4.53 -12.87 -19.38
N GLY A 197 3.93 -12.89 -18.18
CA GLY A 197 3.25 -14.06 -17.60
C GLY A 197 2.01 -14.48 -18.38
N LEU A 198 1.13 -13.53 -18.71
CA LEU A 198 -0.05 -13.79 -19.54
C LEU A 198 0.32 -14.32 -20.91
N GLU A 199 1.35 -13.77 -21.54
CA GLU A 199 1.81 -14.22 -22.85
C GLU A 199 2.36 -15.66 -22.81
N ARG A 200 2.99 -16.07 -21.70
CA ARG A 200 3.38 -17.48 -21.50
C ARG A 200 2.15 -18.38 -21.43
N VAL A 201 1.13 -18.01 -20.67
CA VAL A 201 -0.13 -18.78 -20.56
C VAL A 201 -0.83 -18.88 -21.92
N ARG A 202 -0.90 -17.76 -22.66
CA ARG A 202 -1.45 -17.72 -24.02
C ARG A 202 -0.77 -18.74 -24.93
N LYS A 203 0.56 -18.73 -24.98
CA LYS A 203 1.33 -19.69 -25.81
C LYS A 203 1.10 -21.15 -25.41
N MET A 204 0.92 -21.43 -24.12
CA MET A 204 0.59 -22.80 -23.67
C MET A 204 -0.80 -23.22 -24.18
N LEU A 205 -1.78 -22.32 -24.15
CA LEU A 205 -3.13 -22.57 -24.67
C LEU A 205 -3.14 -22.76 -26.19
N GLU A 206 -2.47 -21.88 -26.94
CA GLU A 206 -2.36 -21.96 -28.40
C GLU A 206 -1.74 -23.30 -28.87
N ARG A 207 -0.85 -23.87 -28.06
CA ARG A 207 -0.20 -25.16 -28.34
C ARG A 207 -0.96 -26.37 -27.79
N GLY A 208 -2.02 -26.16 -27.01
CA GLY A 208 -2.69 -27.24 -26.27
C GLY A 208 -1.78 -27.94 -25.25
N ASP A 209 -0.79 -27.24 -24.69
CA ASP A 209 0.22 -27.81 -23.78
C ASP A 209 -0.35 -27.99 -22.35
N ALA A 210 -1.16 -29.05 -22.19
CA ALA A 210 -1.80 -29.39 -20.93
C ALA A 210 -0.80 -29.62 -19.78
N ARG A 211 0.38 -30.18 -20.09
CA ARG A 211 1.42 -30.45 -19.08
C ARG A 211 2.02 -29.15 -18.54
N ALA A 212 2.34 -28.20 -19.42
CA ALA A 212 2.88 -26.91 -19.00
C ALA A 212 1.86 -26.10 -18.17
N LEU A 213 0.58 -26.12 -18.56
CA LEU A 213 -0.49 -25.48 -17.79
C LEU A 213 -0.62 -26.09 -16.39
N ALA A 214 -0.68 -27.43 -16.30
CA ALA A 214 -0.78 -28.12 -15.01
C ALA A 214 0.42 -27.83 -14.10
N ALA A 215 1.63 -27.78 -14.65
CA ALA A 215 2.83 -27.43 -13.90
C ALA A 215 2.77 -25.99 -13.36
N LEU A 216 2.35 -25.02 -14.19
CA LEU A 216 2.20 -23.62 -13.78
C LEU A 216 1.18 -23.48 -12.64
N PHE A 217 0.00 -24.10 -12.78
CA PHE A 217 -1.06 -24.04 -11.77
C PHE A 217 -0.65 -24.73 -10.46
N SER A 218 0.04 -25.86 -10.55
CA SER A 218 0.55 -26.57 -9.37
C SER A 218 1.60 -25.75 -8.62
N GLY A 219 2.50 -25.09 -9.36
CA GLY A 219 3.48 -24.18 -8.78
C GLY A 219 2.81 -22.98 -8.07
N ALA A 220 1.84 -22.35 -8.70
CA ALA A 220 1.08 -21.24 -8.12
C ALA A 220 0.30 -21.66 -6.86
N ARG A 221 -0.35 -22.83 -6.90
CA ARG A 221 -1.04 -23.42 -5.75
C ARG A 221 -0.09 -23.65 -4.59
N ALA A 222 1.05 -24.32 -4.83
CA ALA A 222 2.00 -24.63 -3.78
C ALA A 222 2.61 -23.37 -3.15
N ALA A 223 2.90 -22.33 -3.96
CA ALA A 223 3.37 -21.04 -3.44
C ALA A 223 2.34 -20.37 -2.53
N ARG A 224 1.06 -20.41 -2.91
CA ARG A 224 -0.05 -19.88 -2.10
C ARG A 224 -0.25 -20.65 -0.80
N GLU A 225 -0.25 -21.98 -0.85
CA GLU A 225 -0.42 -22.83 0.34
C GLU A 225 0.71 -22.60 1.35
N ARG A 226 1.96 -22.52 0.89
CA ARG A 226 3.10 -22.18 1.75
C ARG A 226 2.93 -20.83 2.45
N TRP A 227 2.55 -19.80 1.69
CA TRP A 227 2.32 -18.46 2.25
C TRP A 227 1.28 -18.49 3.38
N LEU A 228 0.15 -19.19 3.19
CA LEU A 228 -0.88 -19.31 4.24
C LEU A 228 -0.40 -20.07 5.48
N THR A 229 0.47 -21.07 5.33
CA THR A 229 1.03 -21.82 6.46
C THR A 229 2.15 -21.08 7.20
N ASP A 230 2.84 -20.16 6.52
CA ASP A 230 3.86 -19.30 7.13
C ASP A 230 3.19 -18.14 7.88
N ASP A 231 2.12 -17.54 7.34
CA ASP A 231 1.37 -16.44 7.97
C ASP A 231 0.68 -16.87 9.28
N ASN A 232 0.31 -18.14 9.41
CA ASN A 232 -0.24 -18.71 10.65
C ASN A 232 0.80 -18.93 11.77
N ARG A 233 2.11 -18.82 11.49
CA ARG A 233 3.17 -18.97 12.51
C ARG A 233 3.58 -17.65 13.18
N ASP A 234 3.22 -16.51 12.59
CA ASP A 234 3.49 -15.18 13.13
C ASP A 234 2.33 -14.65 14.03
N GLY A 235 1.32 -15.51 14.32
CA GLY A 235 0.08 -15.15 15.03
C GLY A 235 -0.27 -16.00 16.27
N GLU A 236 0.61 -16.92 16.70
CA GLU A 236 0.58 -17.59 18.02
C GLU A 236 1.63 -16.98 18.95
#